data_AF-A0A5E3XNN0-F1
#
_entry.id   AF-A0A5E3XNN0-F1
#
_cell.length_a   1.000
_cell.length_b   1.000
_cell.length_c   1.000
_cell.angle_alpha   90.00
_cell.angle_beta   90.00
_cell.angle_gamma   90.00
#
_symmetry.space_group_name_H-M   'P 1'
#
loop_
_entity.id
_entity.type
_entity.pdbx_description
1 polymer ?
#
loop_
_entity_poly.entity_id
_entity_poly.type
_entity_poly.pdbx_seq_one_letter_code
_entity_poly.pdbx_strand_id
1 'polypeptide(L)'
;MASTRRLFAANEVAGATNILQIGSGSSNDSPVYRLPGDILALIFDTLAFLEPPSFTSLGWVRLSHVSREWRTLILDRPLLWSRVVCNFNSEVARSAALARSLDVPLSLYFLSSWWSLRTPDFRELAHHLMHRARLISSPDGLHRHGNFRLTGHLLPLLEELDIDVCNDDGNPLLAPSLWRLSIRTIPWNITAPHLRLLKVALNDRVECFNPYFAQIPKLLSAIPLLESFSFKLTAQYGLYEGEEGFSSAVHGARRSIQGVLTALDQGKPAVDMRHLKVMTIEANTRGSSQGQFAALLTTMLWRCLDASHLGDIRIVLSEQFHPLSELLDTMQKHVSSPRVDVLTITYQWPSLEFTLTNSNPDEASHCTFRLPSCDRTSFLDGIVYFSRDASRQLKTLRLVSLSTPGPDLGGQIGFRPRSGAYPSIESIEVYGPASLLTRVLWMYTFPQLQTIALHAPQHDHHELAGLAGELRGRPAKLKQFTLRGHTAYIDETKFAREIWALRLVDPAEVVIDEREGPETGSSHSRVFKAGGSHVSSTTRTQKPGAAGRAAAPVSAAARRRTDSIVGEVSARGARRSTESSTNGRSTWR
;
A
#
# COMPACT_ATOMS: atom_id res chain seq x y z
N MET A 1 6.23 -1.05 -6.22
CA MET A 1 5.55 -2.24 -6.77
C MET A 1 6.31 -2.90 -7.93
N ALA A 2 6.82 -2.18 -8.95
CA ALA A 2 7.62 -2.80 -10.02
C ALA A 2 8.96 -3.43 -9.55
N SER A 3 9.62 -2.82 -8.55
CA SER A 3 10.88 -3.34 -7.98
C SER A 3 10.69 -4.64 -7.16
N THR A 4 9.57 -4.76 -6.44
CA THR A 4 9.27 -5.95 -5.61
C THR A 4 8.87 -7.16 -6.45
N ARG A 5 8.23 -6.98 -7.62
CA ARG A 5 7.95 -8.06 -8.57
C ARG A 5 9.21 -8.59 -9.28
N ARG A 6 10.25 -7.75 -9.47
CA ARG A 6 11.53 -8.18 -10.07
C ARG A 6 12.33 -9.13 -9.16
N LEU A 7 12.28 -8.93 -7.84
CA LEU A 7 13.04 -9.75 -6.88
C LEU A 7 12.49 -11.18 -6.73
N PHE A 8 11.18 -11.37 -6.78
CA PHE A 8 10.59 -12.71 -6.71
C PHE A 8 10.76 -13.49 -8.02
N ALA A 9 10.62 -12.84 -9.17
CA ALA A 9 10.81 -13.50 -10.47
C ALA A 9 12.28 -13.90 -10.73
N ALA A 10 13.26 -13.13 -10.24
CA ALA A 10 14.68 -13.42 -10.46
C ALA A 10 15.14 -14.75 -9.81
N ASN A 11 14.56 -15.14 -8.67
CA ASN A 11 14.95 -16.35 -7.96
C ASN A 11 14.39 -17.64 -8.59
N GLU A 12 13.22 -17.60 -9.23
CA GLU A 12 12.66 -18.78 -9.94
C GLU A 12 13.32 -19.00 -11.31
N VAL A 13 13.68 -17.93 -12.01
CA VAL A 13 14.26 -18.03 -13.37
C VAL A 13 15.72 -18.49 -13.34
N ALA A 14 16.49 -18.14 -12.30
CA ALA A 14 17.86 -18.62 -12.14
C ALA A 14 17.95 -20.16 -12.11
N GLY A 15 16.93 -20.83 -11.56
CA GLY A 15 16.81 -22.30 -11.58
C GLY A 15 16.58 -22.88 -12.98
N ALA A 16 15.83 -22.20 -13.84
CA ALA A 16 15.53 -22.66 -15.20
C ALA A 16 16.74 -22.55 -16.14
N THR A 17 17.62 -21.56 -15.96
CA THR A 17 18.81 -21.42 -16.81
C THR A 17 19.90 -22.45 -16.56
N ASN A 18 20.01 -23.00 -15.35
CA ASN A 18 20.98 -24.07 -15.06
C ASN A 18 20.56 -25.43 -15.63
N ILE A 19 19.28 -25.61 -16.01
CA ILE A 19 18.77 -26.85 -16.62
C ILE A 19 19.17 -26.98 -18.10
N LEU A 20 19.58 -25.89 -18.76
CA LEU A 20 19.89 -25.88 -20.20
C LEU A 20 21.37 -26.13 -20.56
N GLN A 21 22.25 -26.36 -19.58
CA GLN A 21 23.71 -26.52 -19.82
C GLN A 21 24.24 -27.96 -19.76
N ILE A 22 23.39 -28.99 -19.68
CA ILE A 22 23.84 -30.39 -19.56
C ILE A 22 23.43 -31.22 -20.77
N GLY A 23 24.42 -31.61 -21.59
CA GLY A 23 24.35 -32.78 -22.46
C GLY A 23 24.43 -32.52 -23.97
N SER A 24 25.65 -32.50 -24.52
CA SER A 24 25.94 -32.65 -25.96
C SER A 24 25.71 -34.11 -26.43
N GLY A 25 24.50 -34.62 -26.24
CA GLY A 25 24.00 -35.87 -26.81
C GLY A 25 22.72 -35.56 -27.58
N SER A 26 22.70 -35.89 -28.88
CA SER A 26 21.60 -35.64 -29.82
C SER A 26 20.22 -35.99 -29.25
N SER A 27 19.54 -34.99 -28.68
CA SER A 27 18.18 -35.10 -28.17
C SER A 27 17.37 -33.92 -28.69
N ASN A 28 16.87 -34.07 -29.92
CA ASN A 28 15.73 -33.29 -30.41
C ASN A 28 14.44 -33.58 -29.60
N ASP A 29 14.52 -34.39 -28.53
CA ASP A 29 13.40 -34.78 -27.69
C ASP A 29 13.23 -33.93 -26.42
N SER A 30 14.03 -32.87 -26.22
CA SER A 30 13.74 -31.92 -25.14
C SER A 30 12.34 -31.32 -25.34
N PRO A 31 11.45 -31.35 -24.33
CA PRO A 31 10.10 -30.82 -24.43
C PRO A 31 10.03 -29.36 -24.90
N VAL A 32 11.09 -28.60 -24.64
CA VAL A 32 11.20 -27.19 -25.02
C VAL A 32 11.30 -26.99 -26.54
N TYR A 33 11.91 -27.93 -27.29
CA TYR A 33 11.99 -27.85 -28.75
C TYR A 33 10.69 -28.30 -29.44
N ARG A 34 9.73 -28.86 -28.69
CA ARG A 34 8.39 -29.21 -29.19
C ARG A 34 7.39 -28.06 -29.03
N LEU A 35 7.80 -26.96 -28.39
CA LEU A 35 6.93 -25.79 -28.23
C LEU A 35 6.74 -25.09 -29.58
N PRO A 36 5.50 -24.75 -29.95
CA PRO A 36 5.23 -23.91 -31.11
C PRO A 36 5.98 -22.56 -31.04
N GLY A 37 6.40 -22.03 -32.19
CA GLY A 37 7.22 -20.83 -32.28
C GLY A 37 6.56 -19.57 -31.72
N ASP A 38 5.23 -19.50 -31.72
CA ASP A 38 4.42 -18.46 -31.07
C ASP A 38 4.51 -18.53 -29.54
N ILE A 39 4.49 -19.73 -28.96
CA ILE A 39 4.71 -19.93 -27.53
C ILE A 39 6.13 -19.53 -27.13
N LEU A 40 7.14 -19.93 -27.92
CA LEU A 40 8.53 -19.49 -27.71
C LEU A 40 8.64 -17.96 -27.79
N ALA A 41 7.95 -17.32 -28.74
CA ALA A 41 7.94 -15.86 -28.84
C ALA A 41 7.31 -15.19 -27.61
N LEU A 42 6.20 -15.71 -27.07
CA LEU A 42 5.60 -15.22 -25.83
C LEU A 42 6.55 -15.36 -24.63
N ILE A 43 7.29 -16.47 -24.56
CA ILE A 43 8.33 -16.68 -23.55
C ILE A 43 9.43 -15.63 -23.72
N PHE A 44 9.92 -15.39 -24.94
CA PHE A 44 10.96 -14.38 -25.21
C PHE A 44 10.48 -12.97 -24.88
N ASP A 45 9.22 -12.61 -25.19
CA ASP A 45 8.62 -11.34 -24.82
C ASP A 45 8.56 -11.16 -23.29
N THR A 46 8.16 -12.21 -22.57
CA THR A 46 8.11 -12.21 -21.11
C THR A 46 9.51 -12.07 -20.51
N LEU A 47 10.49 -12.83 -21.02
CA LEU A 47 11.88 -12.75 -20.58
C LEU A 47 12.52 -11.40 -20.94
N ALA A 48 12.14 -10.79 -22.06
CA ALA A 48 12.62 -9.47 -22.42
C ALA A 48 12.17 -8.37 -21.45
N PHE A 49 10.98 -8.54 -20.86
CA PHE A 49 10.48 -7.67 -19.81
C PHE A 49 11.15 -7.95 -18.44
N LEU A 50 11.36 -9.22 -18.09
CA LEU A 50 11.92 -9.63 -16.80
C LEU A 50 13.44 -9.44 -16.71
N GLU A 51 14.16 -9.78 -17.77
CA GLU A 51 15.62 -9.78 -17.87
C GLU A 51 16.12 -8.91 -19.04
N PRO A 52 15.88 -7.59 -19.01
CA PRO A 52 16.44 -6.70 -20.02
C PRO A 52 17.98 -6.76 -20.00
N PRO A 53 18.66 -6.57 -21.15
CA PRO A 53 20.11 -6.47 -21.18
C PRO A 53 20.59 -5.36 -20.25
N SER A 54 21.71 -5.60 -19.58
CA SER A 54 22.39 -4.67 -18.70
C SER A 54 23.88 -4.64 -19.04
N PHE A 55 24.64 -3.80 -18.33
CA PHE A 55 26.09 -3.74 -18.54
C PHE A 55 26.80 -5.07 -18.24
N THR A 56 26.32 -5.79 -17.23
CA THR A 56 26.95 -7.03 -16.75
C THR A 56 26.28 -8.29 -17.27
N SER A 57 25.18 -8.15 -18.04
CA SER A 57 24.40 -9.28 -18.51
C SER A 57 23.78 -9.02 -19.87
N LEU A 58 23.88 -9.99 -20.77
CA LEU A 58 23.13 -9.98 -22.04
C LEU A 58 21.60 -10.08 -21.83
N GLY A 59 21.15 -10.41 -20.61
CA GLY A 59 19.73 -10.62 -20.31
C GLY A 59 19.13 -11.66 -21.24
N TRP A 60 17.93 -11.41 -21.76
CA TRP A 60 17.26 -12.27 -22.73
C TRP A 60 18.03 -12.48 -24.04
N VAL A 61 18.98 -11.61 -24.41
CA VAL A 61 19.74 -11.76 -25.67
C VAL A 61 20.57 -13.05 -25.66
N ARG A 62 20.94 -13.58 -24.48
CA ARG A 62 21.60 -14.88 -24.35
C ARG A 62 20.79 -16.03 -24.94
N LEU A 63 19.46 -15.91 -24.99
CA LEU A 63 18.57 -16.92 -25.58
C LEU A 63 18.83 -17.09 -27.08
N SER A 64 19.30 -16.04 -27.76
CA SER A 64 19.72 -16.13 -29.16
C SER A 64 20.96 -17.01 -29.38
N HIS A 65 21.62 -17.45 -28.31
CA HIS A 65 22.77 -18.35 -28.37
C HIS A 65 22.43 -19.82 -28.10
N VAL A 66 21.19 -20.15 -27.73
CA VAL A 66 20.77 -21.52 -27.40
C VAL A 66 20.74 -22.41 -28.65
N SER A 67 20.03 -22.00 -29.69
CA SER A 67 19.91 -22.74 -30.96
C SER A 67 19.78 -21.79 -32.15
N ARG A 68 19.93 -22.32 -33.38
CA ARG A 68 19.71 -21.55 -34.62
C ARG A 68 18.26 -21.11 -34.78
N GLU A 69 17.32 -21.96 -34.39
CA GLU A 69 15.89 -21.67 -34.45
C GLU A 69 15.52 -20.52 -33.52
N TRP A 70 15.98 -20.57 -32.25
CA TRP A 70 15.74 -19.52 -31.27
C TRP A 70 16.34 -18.19 -31.71
N ARG A 71 17.57 -18.22 -32.25
CA ARG A 71 18.20 -17.04 -32.84
C ARG A 71 17.34 -16.43 -33.93
N THR A 72 16.82 -17.25 -34.85
CA THR A 72 16.01 -16.79 -35.98
C THR A 72 14.71 -16.15 -35.47
N LEU A 73 13.99 -16.86 -34.60
CA LEU A 73 12.76 -16.35 -33.97
C LEU A 73 12.98 -15.02 -33.23
N ILE A 74 14.09 -14.88 -32.51
CA ILE A 74 14.42 -13.66 -31.77
C ILE A 74 14.80 -12.51 -32.71
N LEU A 75 15.60 -12.78 -33.74
CA LEU A 75 16.02 -11.77 -34.71
C LEU A 75 14.85 -11.24 -35.53
N ASP A 76 13.86 -12.09 -35.84
CA ASP A 76 12.67 -11.76 -36.61
C ASP A 76 11.57 -11.04 -35.79
N ARG A 77 11.89 -10.60 -34.56
CA ARG A 77 10.94 -9.94 -33.65
C ARG A 77 11.36 -8.50 -33.35
N PRO A 78 11.04 -7.53 -34.24
CA PRO A 78 11.40 -6.13 -34.06
C PRO A 78 11.00 -5.52 -32.72
N LEU A 79 9.85 -5.95 -32.17
CA LEU A 79 9.35 -5.48 -30.88
C LEU A 79 10.30 -5.79 -29.73
N LEU A 80 11.01 -6.93 -29.75
CA LEU A 80 12.01 -7.27 -28.72
C LEU A 80 13.16 -6.26 -28.74
N TRP A 81 13.67 -5.95 -29.94
CA TRP A 81 14.78 -5.03 -30.14
C TRP A 81 14.40 -3.58 -29.82
N SER A 82 13.16 -3.18 -30.12
CA SER A 82 12.63 -1.84 -29.82
C SER A 82 12.63 -1.47 -28.33
N ARG A 83 12.62 -2.47 -27.44
CA ARG A 83 12.58 -2.29 -25.99
C ARG A 83 13.94 -2.10 -25.35
N VAL A 84 15.02 -2.38 -26.09
CA VAL A 84 16.39 -2.46 -25.55
C VAL A 84 17.38 -1.55 -26.26
N VAL A 85 16.93 -0.67 -27.16
CA VAL A 85 17.81 0.25 -27.91
C VAL A 85 18.70 1.06 -26.96
N CYS A 86 18.15 1.50 -25.83
CA CYS A 86 18.87 2.30 -24.83
C CYS A 86 19.69 1.47 -23.81
N ASN A 87 19.63 0.14 -23.88
CA ASN A 87 20.30 -0.73 -22.90
C ASN A 87 21.75 -1.06 -23.29
N PHE A 88 22.14 -0.80 -24.53
CA PHE A 88 23.47 -1.11 -25.04
C PHE A 88 24.39 0.11 -25.00
N ASN A 89 25.55 -0.02 -24.33
CA ASN A 89 26.57 1.03 -24.30
C ASN A 89 27.40 1.10 -25.59
N SER A 90 27.52 -0.01 -26.32
CA SER A 90 28.22 -0.04 -27.60
C SER A 90 27.35 0.59 -28.68
N GLU A 91 27.87 1.60 -29.36
CA GLU A 91 27.19 2.22 -30.51
C GLU A 91 26.84 1.19 -31.58
N VAL A 92 27.75 0.24 -31.86
CA VAL A 92 27.50 -0.83 -32.83
C VAL A 92 26.32 -1.71 -32.40
N ALA A 93 26.28 -2.12 -31.13
CA ALA A 93 25.18 -2.93 -30.61
C ALA A 93 23.85 -2.18 -30.61
N ARG A 94 23.88 -0.90 -30.23
CA ARG A 94 22.72 0.00 -30.27
C ARG A 94 22.20 0.18 -31.69
N SER A 95 23.07 0.47 -32.66
CA SER A 95 22.69 0.61 -34.06
C SER A 95 22.15 -0.70 -34.63
N ALA A 96 22.71 -1.84 -34.24
CA ALA A 96 22.17 -3.15 -34.60
C ALA A 96 20.77 -3.39 -34.00
N ALA A 97 20.56 -3.04 -32.73
CA ALA A 97 19.25 -3.13 -32.08
C ALA A 97 18.23 -2.20 -32.75
N LEU A 98 18.64 -0.97 -33.08
CA LEU A 98 17.80 -0.01 -33.78
C LEU A 98 17.44 -0.50 -35.18
N ALA A 99 18.40 -1.00 -35.96
CA ALA A 99 18.15 -1.58 -37.28
C ALA A 99 17.17 -2.77 -37.20
N ARG A 100 17.32 -3.64 -36.19
CA ARG A 100 16.41 -4.78 -35.97
C ARG A 100 15.03 -4.37 -35.48
N SER A 101 14.91 -3.22 -34.82
CA SER A 101 13.62 -2.68 -34.41
C SER A 101 12.75 -2.23 -35.58
N LEU A 102 13.31 -2.12 -36.80
CA LEU A 102 12.61 -1.62 -37.99
C LEU A 102 11.94 -0.28 -37.69
N ASP A 103 10.65 -0.12 -38.03
CA ASP A 103 9.84 1.08 -37.77
C ASP A 103 8.90 0.93 -36.56
N VAL A 104 9.05 -0.11 -35.74
CA VAL A 104 8.14 -0.32 -34.61
C VAL A 104 8.37 0.74 -33.51
N PRO A 105 7.35 1.05 -32.69
CA PRO A 105 7.49 2.03 -31.62
C PRO A 105 8.53 1.60 -30.58
N LEU A 106 9.35 2.56 -30.14
CA LEU A 106 10.51 2.34 -29.28
C LEU A 106 10.17 2.54 -27.81
N SER A 107 10.80 1.76 -26.93
CA SER A 107 10.79 2.00 -25.48
C SER A 107 12.18 2.48 -25.04
N LEU A 108 12.26 3.75 -24.68
CA LEU A 108 13.48 4.45 -24.33
C LEU A 108 13.63 4.45 -22.81
N TYR A 109 14.40 3.48 -22.29
CA TYR A 109 14.71 3.35 -20.87
C TYR A 109 16.11 3.90 -20.57
N PHE A 110 16.17 4.95 -19.76
CA PHE A 110 17.40 5.61 -19.34
C PHE A 110 17.64 5.29 -17.86
N LEU A 111 18.46 4.27 -17.57
CA LEU A 111 18.81 3.96 -16.18
C LEU A 111 19.93 4.91 -15.71
N SER A 112 19.96 5.17 -14.40
CA SER A 112 20.68 6.31 -13.80
C SER A 112 22.14 6.10 -13.42
N SER A 113 22.71 4.93 -13.64
CA SER A 113 23.95 4.55 -12.96
C SER A 113 25.20 4.92 -13.76
N TRP A 114 25.76 6.11 -13.61
CA TRP A 114 27.12 6.45 -14.11
C TRP A 114 27.31 6.38 -15.65
N TRP A 115 26.24 6.17 -16.42
CA TRP A 115 26.24 6.03 -17.89
C TRP A 115 26.53 7.33 -18.66
N SER A 116 26.54 8.45 -17.93
CA SER A 116 26.89 9.79 -18.40
C SER A 116 28.18 9.90 -19.20
N LEU A 117 29.19 9.14 -18.77
CA LEU A 117 30.57 9.48 -19.09
C LEU A 117 31.01 8.91 -20.44
N ARG A 118 30.24 8.00 -21.03
CA ARG A 118 30.63 7.26 -22.25
C ARG A 118 29.52 7.08 -23.27
N THR A 119 28.32 7.61 -23.03
CA THR A 119 27.25 7.55 -24.02
C THR A 119 27.40 8.72 -25.01
N PRO A 120 27.22 8.49 -26.33
CA PRO A 120 27.18 9.57 -27.33
C PRO A 120 26.08 10.58 -27.00
N ASP A 121 26.18 11.79 -27.57
CA ASP A 121 25.29 12.92 -27.24
C ASP A 121 23.83 12.48 -27.24
N PHE A 122 23.29 12.34 -26.02
CA PHE A 122 21.94 11.90 -25.75
C PHE A 122 20.91 12.74 -26.49
N ARG A 123 21.24 14.01 -26.76
CA ARG A 123 20.39 14.95 -27.49
C ARG A 123 20.18 14.51 -28.94
N GLU A 124 21.21 14.01 -29.59
CA GLU A 124 21.14 13.57 -30.99
C GLU A 124 20.27 12.32 -31.11
N LEU A 125 20.50 11.34 -30.23
CA LEU A 125 19.68 10.12 -30.19
C LEU A 125 18.23 10.44 -29.86
N ALA A 126 17.99 11.31 -28.87
CA ALA A 126 16.65 11.76 -28.52
C ALA A 126 15.96 12.39 -29.71
N HIS A 127 16.61 13.34 -30.38
CA HIS A 127 16.03 14.07 -31.51
C HIS A 127 15.59 13.14 -32.64
N HIS A 128 16.40 12.13 -32.98
CA HIS A 128 16.06 11.20 -34.05
C HIS A 128 15.03 10.14 -33.66
N LEU A 129 14.98 9.71 -32.40
CA LEU A 129 14.12 8.61 -31.98
C LEU A 129 12.79 9.04 -31.36
N MET A 130 12.63 10.31 -30.98
CA MET A 130 11.45 10.83 -30.28
C MET A 130 10.13 10.54 -31.03
N HIS A 131 10.11 10.70 -32.36
CA HIS A 131 8.88 10.48 -33.16
C HIS A 131 8.37 9.02 -33.12
N ARG A 132 9.26 8.06 -32.79
CA ARG A 132 8.94 6.64 -32.60
C ARG A 132 8.75 6.24 -31.15
N ALA A 133 8.98 7.15 -30.21
CA ALA A 133 8.93 6.81 -28.79
C ALA A 133 7.50 6.48 -28.36
N ARG A 134 7.30 5.24 -27.90
CA ARG A 134 6.08 4.79 -27.22
C ARG A 134 6.19 4.90 -25.71
N LEU A 135 7.37 4.63 -25.18
CA LEU A 135 7.64 4.74 -23.75
C LEU A 135 8.94 5.49 -23.56
N ILE A 136 8.94 6.45 -22.63
CA ILE A 136 10.14 7.16 -22.19
C ILE A 136 10.20 7.03 -20.67
N SER A 137 11.27 6.45 -20.13
CA SER A 137 11.46 6.31 -18.68
C SER A 137 12.88 6.67 -18.26
N SER A 138 13.01 7.56 -17.28
CA SER A 138 14.25 8.03 -16.69
C SER A 138 14.07 8.23 -15.18
N PRO A 139 14.07 7.15 -14.38
CA PRO A 139 13.60 7.20 -12.99
C PRO A 139 14.52 7.92 -12.01
N ASP A 140 15.83 8.01 -12.26
CA ASP A 140 16.79 8.63 -11.31
C ASP A 140 17.56 9.82 -11.89
N GLY A 141 16.86 10.64 -12.65
CA GLY A 141 17.25 12.03 -12.89
C GLY A 141 18.27 12.26 -14.00
N LEU A 142 17.81 12.86 -15.10
CA LEU A 142 18.67 13.44 -16.15
C LEU A 142 19.40 14.72 -15.70
N HIS A 143 19.38 15.06 -14.41
CA HIS A 143 19.97 16.29 -13.86
C HIS A 143 21.44 16.51 -14.26
N ARG A 144 22.18 15.43 -14.54
CA ARG A 144 23.58 15.48 -14.95
C ARG A 144 23.80 15.50 -16.48
N HIS A 145 22.75 15.33 -17.30
CA HIS A 145 22.88 15.11 -18.76
C HIS A 145 22.28 16.23 -19.63
N GLY A 146 22.00 17.37 -19.02
CA GLY A 146 21.40 18.51 -19.71
C GLY A 146 19.90 18.37 -19.89
N ASN A 147 19.25 19.50 -20.11
CA ASN A 147 17.79 19.60 -20.20
C ASN A 147 17.27 18.73 -21.36
N PHE A 148 16.65 17.60 -21.03
CA PHE A 148 15.87 16.83 -21.99
C PHE A 148 14.62 17.63 -22.32
N ARG A 149 14.60 18.21 -23.52
CA ARG A 149 13.49 19.02 -24.01
C ARG A 149 12.53 18.12 -24.76
N LEU A 150 11.44 17.73 -24.09
CA LEU A 150 10.29 17.11 -24.75
C LEU A 150 9.32 18.15 -25.32
N THR A 151 9.42 19.38 -24.84
CA THR A 151 8.50 20.46 -25.16
C THR A 151 8.73 20.95 -26.59
N GLY A 152 7.65 21.27 -27.29
CA GLY A 152 7.69 21.62 -28.72
C GLY A 152 7.78 20.43 -29.68
N HIS A 153 7.90 19.19 -29.19
CA HIS A 153 7.82 17.98 -30.03
C HIS A 153 6.40 17.40 -30.04
N LEU A 154 5.98 16.92 -31.22
CA LEU A 154 4.79 16.09 -31.37
C LEU A 154 5.18 14.63 -31.13
N LEU A 155 4.60 14.00 -30.12
CA LEU A 155 4.89 12.62 -29.73
C LEU A 155 3.63 11.77 -29.88
N PRO A 156 3.22 11.46 -31.13
CA PRO A 156 1.91 10.85 -31.39
C PRO A 156 1.81 9.40 -30.92
N LEU A 157 2.95 8.70 -30.77
CA LEU A 157 3.00 7.31 -30.34
C LEU A 157 3.28 7.16 -28.84
N LEU A 158 3.55 8.26 -28.11
CA LEU A 158 3.95 8.20 -26.71
C LEU A 158 2.76 7.83 -25.84
N GLU A 159 2.84 6.65 -25.22
CA GLU A 159 1.82 6.05 -24.36
C GLU A 159 2.18 6.19 -22.88
N GLU A 160 3.46 6.02 -22.54
CA GLU A 160 3.96 6.09 -21.16
C GLU A 160 5.15 7.05 -21.05
N LEU A 161 5.09 7.97 -20.08
CA LEU A 161 6.18 8.89 -19.79
C LEU A 161 6.49 8.87 -18.28
N ASP A 162 7.73 8.57 -17.91
CA ASP A 162 8.22 8.55 -16.53
C ASP A 162 9.54 9.32 -16.45
N ILE A 163 9.52 10.60 -16.06
CA ILE A 163 10.72 11.42 -16.01
C ILE A 163 10.84 12.20 -14.71
N ASP A 164 12.08 12.39 -14.28
CA ASP A 164 12.39 13.16 -13.08
C ASP A 164 12.11 14.65 -13.31
N VAL A 165 12.84 15.26 -14.25
CA VAL A 165 12.75 16.70 -14.52
C VAL A 165 12.49 16.94 -15.99
N CYS A 166 11.44 17.71 -16.26
CA CYS A 166 11.30 18.44 -17.51
C CYS A 166 11.49 19.93 -17.19
N ASN A 167 12.50 20.56 -17.79
CA ASN A 167 12.57 22.02 -17.85
C ASN A 167 11.71 22.44 -19.02
N ASP A 168 10.62 23.17 -18.73
CA ASP A 168 9.75 23.72 -19.75
C ASP A 168 10.12 25.19 -19.99
N ASP A 169 10.43 25.51 -21.25
CA ASP A 169 10.61 26.88 -21.74
C ASP A 169 9.24 27.57 -22.04
N GLY A 170 8.13 26.96 -21.59
CA GLY A 170 6.75 27.44 -21.76
C GLY A 170 5.95 26.74 -22.88
N ASN A 171 6.53 25.74 -23.55
CA ASN A 171 5.93 25.05 -24.69
C ASN A 171 5.18 23.78 -24.24
N PRO A 172 3.94 23.55 -24.70
CA PRO A 172 3.21 22.36 -24.30
C PRO A 172 3.86 21.06 -24.79
N LEU A 173 3.79 20.01 -23.96
CA LEU A 173 3.99 18.64 -24.40
C LEU A 173 2.76 18.16 -25.17
N LEU A 174 2.93 17.89 -26.47
CA LEU A 174 1.87 17.39 -27.35
C LEU A 174 1.98 15.87 -27.51
N ALA A 175 1.28 15.13 -26.66
CA ALA A 175 1.33 13.68 -26.62
C ALA A 175 -0.10 13.09 -26.62
N PRO A 176 -0.77 13.02 -27.79
CA PRO A 176 -2.18 12.64 -27.86
C PRO A 176 -2.46 11.24 -27.31
N SER A 177 -1.55 10.29 -27.52
CA SER A 177 -1.69 8.90 -27.07
C SER A 177 -1.25 8.64 -25.63
N LEU A 178 -0.80 9.68 -24.91
CA LEU A 178 -0.25 9.53 -23.57
C LEU A 178 -1.37 9.16 -22.60
N TRP A 179 -1.32 7.94 -22.07
CA TRP A 179 -2.31 7.43 -21.12
C TRP A 179 -1.74 7.27 -19.70
N ARG A 180 -0.41 7.25 -19.56
CA ARG A 180 0.27 7.18 -18.27
C ARG A 180 1.42 8.18 -18.17
N LEU A 181 1.38 8.98 -17.12
CA LEU A 181 2.38 9.99 -16.82
C LEU A 181 2.90 9.85 -15.38
N SER A 182 4.21 9.82 -15.21
CA SER A 182 4.92 9.84 -13.93
C SER A 182 5.95 10.95 -13.97
N ILE A 183 5.82 11.93 -13.08
CA ILE A 183 6.65 13.15 -13.06
C ILE A 183 7.16 13.41 -11.67
N ARG A 184 8.36 13.99 -11.55
CA ARG A 184 8.90 14.46 -10.27
C ARG A 184 9.00 15.98 -10.17
N THR A 185 8.65 16.70 -11.26
CA THR A 185 8.53 18.17 -11.27
C THR A 185 7.20 18.66 -11.86
N ILE A 186 6.74 19.81 -11.38
CA ILE A 186 5.61 20.63 -11.87
C ILE A 186 6.26 21.98 -12.25
N PRO A 187 5.93 22.69 -13.35
CA PRO A 187 4.71 22.69 -14.14
C PRO A 187 4.90 22.12 -15.53
N TRP A 188 3.88 21.43 -16.00
CA TRP A 188 3.83 21.03 -17.39
C TRP A 188 2.55 21.58 -17.99
N ASN A 189 2.70 22.28 -19.11
CA ASN A 189 1.60 22.44 -20.04
C ASN A 189 1.53 21.14 -20.85
N ILE A 190 0.55 20.28 -20.61
CA ILE A 190 0.42 19.00 -21.31
C ILE A 190 -0.90 18.97 -22.05
N THR A 191 -0.85 18.59 -23.32
CA THR A 191 -2.03 18.18 -24.08
C THR A 191 -1.98 16.67 -24.25
N ALA A 192 -2.64 15.97 -23.32
CA ALA A 192 -2.75 14.51 -23.29
C ALA A 192 -4.21 14.11 -23.00
N PRO A 193 -5.10 14.18 -24.01
CA PRO A 193 -6.53 13.96 -23.84
C PRO A 193 -6.89 12.54 -23.37
N HIS A 194 -5.98 11.57 -23.59
CA HIS A 194 -6.17 10.17 -23.19
C HIS A 194 -5.48 9.81 -21.87
N LEU A 195 -4.99 10.79 -21.12
CA LEU A 195 -4.27 10.55 -19.87
C LEU A 195 -5.21 10.00 -18.79
N ARG A 196 -4.92 8.77 -18.35
CA ARG A 196 -5.70 8.00 -17.36
C ARG A 196 -4.98 7.83 -16.04
N LEU A 197 -3.65 7.72 -16.06
CA LEU A 197 -2.83 7.53 -14.87
C LEU A 197 -1.86 8.69 -14.72
N LEU A 198 -1.97 9.46 -13.64
CA LEU A 198 -1.05 10.54 -13.30
C LEU A 198 -0.39 10.22 -11.97
N LYS A 199 0.94 10.16 -11.97
CA LYS A 199 1.76 10.05 -10.79
C LYS A 199 2.67 11.27 -10.68
N VAL A 200 2.61 11.97 -9.57
CA VAL A 200 3.49 13.07 -9.22
C VAL A 200 4.30 12.62 -8.03
N ALA A 201 5.63 12.64 -8.10
CA ALA A 201 6.53 12.18 -7.04
C ALA A 201 7.60 13.23 -6.76
N LEU A 202 7.32 14.15 -5.85
CA LEU A 202 8.23 15.21 -5.43
C LEU A 202 9.21 14.68 -4.39
N ASN A 203 10.52 14.84 -4.63
CA ASN A 203 11.59 14.46 -3.70
C ASN A 203 12.37 15.71 -3.25
N ASP A 204 12.84 15.75 -1.99
CA ASP A 204 13.89 16.51 -1.25
C ASP A 204 14.28 17.95 -1.63
N ARG A 205 13.87 18.47 -2.79
CA ARG A 205 14.15 19.81 -3.31
C ARG A 205 12.88 20.63 -3.37
N VAL A 206 12.19 20.73 -2.23
CA VAL A 206 10.94 21.52 -2.08
C VAL A 206 11.11 22.94 -2.62
N GLU A 207 12.32 23.47 -2.56
CA GLU A 207 12.69 24.78 -3.10
C GLU A 207 12.35 24.99 -4.57
N CYS A 208 12.52 23.95 -5.41
CA CYS A 208 12.21 24.03 -6.84
C CYS A 208 10.70 24.00 -7.14
N PHE A 209 9.86 23.67 -6.16
CA PHE A 209 8.45 23.28 -6.41
C PHE A 209 7.41 24.32 -5.94
N ASN A 210 7.84 25.31 -5.18
CA ASN A 210 7.01 26.31 -4.52
C ASN A 210 5.91 26.98 -5.40
N PRO A 211 6.20 27.55 -6.60
CA PRO A 211 5.16 28.23 -7.37
C PRO A 211 4.17 27.26 -8.04
N TYR A 212 4.45 25.96 -8.05
CA TYR A 212 3.75 25.03 -8.94
C TYR A 212 2.64 24.24 -8.27
N PHE A 213 2.59 24.19 -6.94
CA PHE A 213 1.46 23.60 -6.21
C PHE A 213 0.13 24.27 -6.58
N ALA A 214 0.13 25.59 -6.77
CA ALA A 214 -1.06 26.33 -7.21
C ALA A 214 -1.55 25.95 -8.62
N GLN A 215 -0.72 25.30 -9.44
CA GLN A 215 -1.08 24.86 -10.78
C GLN A 215 -1.71 23.46 -10.81
N ILE A 216 -1.62 22.68 -9.72
CA ILE A 216 -2.18 21.32 -9.68
C ILE A 216 -3.68 21.31 -10.04
N PRO A 217 -4.55 22.18 -9.50
CA PRO A 217 -5.96 22.18 -9.89
C PRO A 217 -6.15 22.45 -11.39
N LYS A 218 -5.35 23.36 -11.95
CA LYS A 218 -5.36 23.67 -13.39
C LYS A 218 -4.91 22.46 -14.22
N LEU A 219 -3.85 21.77 -13.80
CA LEU A 219 -3.38 20.55 -14.44
C LEU A 219 -4.46 19.45 -14.41
N LEU A 220 -5.07 19.20 -13.26
CA LEU A 220 -6.13 18.19 -13.13
C LEU A 220 -7.36 18.55 -13.98
N SER A 221 -7.73 19.83 -14.05
CA SER A 221 -8.83 20.29 -14.91
C SER A 221 -8.58 20.09 -16.41
N ALA A 222 -7.31 19.99 -16.83
CA ALA A 222 -6.95 19.70 -18.21
C ALA A 222 -7.02 18.20 -18.56
N ILE A 223 -7.24 17.33 -17.57
CA ILE A 223 -7.18 15.87 -17.72
C ILE A 223 -8.48 15.23 -17.19
N PRO A 224 -9.62 15.45 -17.87
CA PRO A 224 -10.92 15.01 -17.36
C PRO A 224 -11.09 13.48 -17.34
N LEU A 225 -10.32 12.72 -18.14
CA LEU A 225 -10.39 11.25 -18.21
C LEU A 225 -9.48 10.54 -17.21
N LEU A 226 -8.94 11.25 -16.22
CA LEU A 226 -8.02 10.66 -15.26
C LEU A 226 -8.74 9.62 -14.40
N GLU A 227 -8.26 8.37 -14.43
CA GLU A 227 -8.79 7.24 -13.66
C GLU A 227 -8.02 7.02 -12.35
N SER A 228 -6.72 7.34 -12.34
CA SER A 228 -5.87 7.18 -11.16
C SER A 228 -4.96 8.40 -10.98
N PHE A 229 -4.97 8.97 -9.79
CA PHE A 229 -4.08 10.04 -9.38
C PHE A 229 -3.23 9.57 -8.20
N SER A 230 -1.91 9.66 -8.33
CA SER A 230 -0.96 9.38 -7.26
C SER A 230 -0.09 10.61 -7.03
N PHE A 231 -0.05 11.10 -5.81
CA PHE A 231 0.76 12.22 -5.39
C PHE A 231 1.67 11.77 -4.26
N LYS A 232 2.97 11.70 -4.48
CA LYS A 232 3.98 11.35 -3.50
C LYS A 232 4.84 12.58 -3.23
N LEU A 233 4.98 12.95 -1.98
CA LEU A 233 5.93 13.92 -1.48
C LEU A 233 6.90 13.17 -0.57
N THR A 234 8.20 13.31 -0.80
CA THR A 234 9.24 12.83 0.09
C THR A 234 10.17 14.00 0.37
N ALA A 235 10.30 14.39 1.63
CA ALA A 235 11.17 15.46 2.07
C ALA A 235 12.08 14.91 3.18
N GLN A 236 13.35 14.72 2.85
CA GLN A 236 14.43 14.41 3.77
C GLN A 236 14.95 15.72 4.33
N TYR A 237 14.65 15.99 5.59
CA TYR A 237 15.24 17.11 6.31
C TYR A 237 16.55 16.65 6.97
N GLY A 238 17.62 17.43 6.83
CA GLY A 238 18.75 17.34 7.77
C GLY A 238 20.09 16.83 7.27
N LEU A 239 20.46 16.95 6.00
CA LEU A 239 21.84 16.63 5.57
C LEU A 239 22.63 17.79 4.97
N TYR A 240 21.98 18.82 4.44
CA TYR A 240 22.68 19.92 3.78
C TYR A 240 21.97 21.25 4.07
N GLU A 241 22.75 22.19 4.62
CA GLU A 241 22.54 23.64 4.62
C GLU A 241 21.76 24.28 5.78
N GLY A 242 22.26 25.45 6.19
CA GLY A 242 21.82 26.24 7.33
C GLY A 242 20.40 26.78 7.19
N GLU A 243 19.80 27.08 8.32
CA GLU A 243 18.36 27.31 8.51
C GLU A 243 17.70 28.39 7.62
N GLU A 244 18.48 29.28 6.98
CA GLU A 244 17.94 30.49 6.36
C GLU A 244 17.34 30.30 4.94
N GLY A 245 17.93 29.48 4.06
CA GLY A 245 17.49 29.35 2.65
C GLY A 245 16.21 28.52 2.47
N PHE A 246 16.19 27.34 3.09
CA PHE A 246 15.12 26.35 2.94
C PHE A 246 13.78 26.83 3.50
N SER A 247 13.82 27.62 4.59
CA SER A 247 12.65 28.21 5.21
C SER A 247 11.84 29.06 4.22
N SER A 248 12.51 29.88 3.40
CA SER A 248 11.87 30.78 2.44
C SER A 248 11.01 30.04 1.41
N ALA A 249 11.50 28.91 0.88
CA ALA A 249 10.78 28.23 -0.17
C ALA A 249 9.61 27.39 0.34
N VAL A 250 9.72 26.80 1.53
CA VAL A 250 8.57 26.15 2.19
C VAL A 250 7.51 27.21 2.51
N HIS A 251 7.91 28.38 3.01
CA HIS A 251 6.97 29.47 3.29
C HIS A 251 6.23 29.94 2.04
N GLY A 252 6.91 30.07 0.90
CA GLY A 252 6.23 30.41 -0.34
C GLY A 252 5.30 29.28 -0.81
N ALA A 253 5.70 28.00 -0.68
CA ALA A 253 4.86 26.88 -1.08
C ALA A 253 3.59 26.84 -0.23
N ARG A 254 3.73 27.08 1.08
CA ARG A 254 2.61 27.25 2.02
C ARG A 254 1.70 28.41 1.60
N ARG A 255 2.26 29.56 1.24
CA ARG A 255 1.49 30.73 0.76
C ARG A 255 0.73 30.41 -0.53
N SER A 256 1.37 29.70 -1.46
CA SER A 256 0.79 29.24 -2.73
C SER A 256 -0.42 28.33 -2.49
N ILE A 257 -0.26 27.32 -1.63
CA ILE A 257 -1.35 26.42 -1.23
C ILE A 257 -2.47 27.18 -0.51
N GLN A 258 -2.14 28.08 0.42
CA GLN A 258 -3.13 28.89 1.12
C GLN A 258 -3.92 29.79 0.15
N GLY A 259 -3.27 30.31 -0.88
CA GLY A 259 -3.92 31.08 -1.94
C GLY A 259 -4.96 30.24 -2.70
N VAL A 260 -4.65 28.98 -3.01
CA VAL A 260 -5.61 28.04 -3.62
C VAL A 260 -6.79 27.79 -2.68
N LEU A 261 -6.52 27.49 -1.40
CA LEU A 261 -7.56 27.25 -0.40
C LEU A 261 -8.50 28.45 -0.24
N THR A 262 -7.91 29.66 -0.16
CA THR A 262 -8.67 30.92 -0.08
C THR A 262 -9.55 31.13 -1.31
N ALA A 263 -9.05 30.80 -2.51
CA ALA A 263 -9.85 30.90 -3.73
C ALA A 263 -11.04 29.92 -3.73
N LEU A 264 -10.85 28.70 -3.18
CA LEU A 264 -11.96 27.75 -2.99
C LEU A 264 -12.97 28.25 -1.96
N ASP A 265 -12.52 28.87 -0.87
CA ASP A 265 -13.39 29.51 0.12
C ASP A 265 -14.21 30.67 -0.47
N GLN A 266 -13.67 31.35 -1.49
CA GLN A 266 -14.34 32.41 -2.24
C GLN A 266 -15.31 31.88 -3.33
N GLY A 267 -15.57 30.57 -3.36
CA GLY A 267 -16.55 29.97 -4.28
C GLY A 267 -15.97 29.53 -5.63
N LYS A 268 -14.64 29.47 -5.79
CA LYS A 268 -14.06 28.80 -6.96
C LYS A 268 -14.50 27.33 -6.97
N PRO A 269 -15.07 26.83 -8.07
CA PRO A 269 -15.55 25.45 -8.11
C PRO A 269 -14.37 24.46 -7.98
N ALA A 270 -14.63 23.34 -7.30
CA ALA A 270 -13.74 22.19 -7.33
C ALA A 270 -13.64 21.65 -8.76
N VAL A 271 -12.53 20.99 -9.06
CA VAL A 271 -12.30 20.31 -10.33
C VAL A 271 -13.18 19.06 -10.36
N ASP A 272 -14.13 19.02 -11.30
CA ASP A 272 -14.92 17.82 -11.58
C ASP A 272 -14.01 16.75 -12.19
N MET A 273 -13.89 15.63 -11.47
CA MET A 273 -13.05 14.50 -11.85
C MET A 273 -13.85 13.21 -11.97
N ARG A 274 -15.07 13.23 -12.55
CA ARG A 274 -16.01 12.09 -12.68
C ARG A 274 -15.46 10.71 -13.09
N HIS A 275 -14.27 10.63 -13.68
CA HIS A 275 -13.63 9.37 -14.07
C HIS A 275 -12.58 8.86 -13.05
N LEU A 276 -12.21 9.68 -12.08
CA LEU A 276 -11.22 9.35 -11.07
C LEU A 276 -11.77 8.23 -10.17
N LYS A 277 -11.09 7.09 -10.18
CA LYS A 277 -11.45 5.92 -9.37
C LYS A 277 -10.50 5.77 -8.20
N VAL A 278 -9.22 6.06 -8.40
CA VAL A 278 -8.16 5.85 -7.41
C VAL A 278 -7.43 7.15 -7.15
N MET A 279 -7.32 7.55 -5.88
CA MET A 279 -6.52 8.67 -5.43
C MET A 279 -5.54 8.19 -4.36
N THR A 280 -4.23 8.35 -4.57
CA THR A 280 -3.21 8.02 -3.57
C THR A 280 -2.40 9.26 -3.23
N ILE A 281 -2.41 9.75 -2.00
CA ILE A 281 -1.52 10.80 -1.51
C ILE A 281 -0.55 10.17 -0.52
N GLU A 282 0.75 10.20 -0.78
CA GLU A 282 1.79 9.75 0.14
C GLU A 282 2.67 10.95 0.51
N ALA A 283 2.56 11.49 1.71
CA ALA A 283 3.41 12.58 2.16
C ALA A 283 4.37 12.09 3.24
N ASN A 284 5.64 11.97 2.85
CA ASN A 284 6.71 11.52 3.70
C ASN A 284 7.65 12.68 4.07
N THR A 285 7.47 13.30 5.22
CA THR A 285 8.42 14.25 5.80
C THR A 285 9.24 13.46 6.84
N ARG A 286 10.57 13.53 6.83
CA ARG A 286 11.41 12.92 7.88
C ARG A 286 12.23 13.99 8.60
N GLY A 287 12.09 14.07 9.92
CA GLY A 287 12.83 14.94 10.83
C GLY A 287 12.34 16.40 10.93
N SER A 288 11.12 16.74 10.50
CA SER A 288 10.71 18.15 10.40
C SER A 288 9.56 18.57 11.30
N SER A 289 9.69 19.75 11.91
CA SER A 289 8.58 20.47 12.54
C SER A 289 7.49 20.92 11.52
N GLN A 290 7.70 20.67 10.22
CA GLN A 290 6.85 21.11 9.12
C GLN A 290 5.81 20.07 8.66
N GLY A 291 5.40 19.11 9.50
CA GLY A 291 4.25 18.24 9.23
C GLY A 291 2.99 18.99 8.78
N GLN A 292 2.85 20.27 9.16
CA GLN A 292 1.81 21.19 8.66
C GLN A 292 1.75 21.29 7.13
N PHE A 293 2.88 21.22 6.42
CA PHE A 293 2.91 21.35 4.97
C PHE A 293 2.22 20.18 4.26
N ALA A 294 2.53 18.95 4.68
CA ALA A 294 1.90 17.74 4.14
C ALA A 294 0.38 17.73 4.38
N ALA A 295 -0.06 18.16 5.56
CA ALA A 295 -1.48 18.30 5.87
C ALA A 295 -2.15 19.35 4.97
N LEU A 296 -1.56 20.55 4.87
CA LEU A 296 -2.09 21.65 4.06
C LEU A 296 -2.21 21.26 2.57
N LEU A 297 -1.20 20.56 2.04
CA LEU A 297 -1.20 20.05 0.67
C LEU A 297 -2.28 18.99 0.46
N THR A 298 -2.41 18.05 1.40
CA THR A 298 -3.46 17.02 1.36
C THR A 298 -4.84 17.67 1.41
N THR A 299 -5.04 18.65 2.29
CA THR A 299 -6.26 19.47 2.40
C THR A 299 -6.56 20.19 1.08
N MET A 300 -5.57 20.82 0.45
CA MET A 300 -5.74 21.46 -0.84
C MET A 300 -6.16 20.47 -1.91
N LEU A 301 -5.44 19.35 -2.07
CA LEU A 301 -5.78 18.32 -3.06
C LEU A 301 -7.21 17.79 -2.84
N TRP A 302 -7.60 17.57 -1.59
CA TRP A 302 -8.94 17.13 -1.25
C TRP A 302 -10.02 18.13 -1.64
N ARG A 303 -9.84 19.40 -1.26
CA ARG A 303 -10.84 20.46 -1.53
C ARG A 303 -10.88 20.88 -2.99
N CYS A 304 -9.80 20.67 -3.73
CA CYS A 304 -9.74 20.98 -5.16
C CYS A 304 -10.45 19.96 -6.03
N LEU A 305 -10.80 18.77 -5.53
CA LEU A 305 -11.36 17.69 -6.33
C LEU A 305 -12.79 17.40 -5.90
N ASP A 306 -13.73 17.35 -6.84
CA ASP A 306 -15.01 16.73 -6.59
C ASP A 306 -14.81 15.21 -6.56
N ALA A 307 -14.74 14.69 -5.33
CA ALA A 307 -14.45 13.31 -5.01
C ALA A 307 -15.69 12.43 -4.84
N SER A 308 -16.89 12.93 -5.16
CA SER A 308 -18.17 12.28 -4.79
C SER A 308 -18.37 10.85 -5.32
N HIS A 309 -17.60 10.43 -6.33
CA HIS A 309 -17.59 9.10 -6.95
C HIS A 309 -16.28 8.31 -6.75
N LEU A 310 -15.34 8.80 -5.93
CA LEU A 310 -14.06 8.10 -5.72
C LEU A 310 -14.28 6.71 -5.10
N GLY A 311 -13.74 5.69 -5.78
CA GLY A 311 -13.74 4.32 -5.31
C GLY A 311 -12.68 4.09 -4.25
N ASP A 312 -11.41 4.29 -4.58
CA ASP A 312 -10.28 4.04 -3.67
C ASP A 312 -9.52 5.32 -3.36
N ILE A 313 -9.43 5.69 -2.10
CA ILE A 313 -8.69 6.84 -1.62
C ILE A 313 -7.66 6.33 -0.61
N ARG A 314 -6.38 6.54 -0.88
CA ARG A 314 -5.29 6.16 0.00
C ARG A 314 -4.45 7.36 0.39
N ILE A 315 -4.49 7.77 1.65
CA ILE A 315 -3.70 8.91 2.15
C ILE A 315 -2.71 8.38 3.19
N VAL A 316 -1.41 8.34 2.86
CA VAL A 316 -0.33 7.89 3.74
C VAL A 316 0.50 9.08 4.16
N LEU A 317 0.59 9.36 5.45
CA LEU A 317 1.40 10.42 6.02
C LEU A 317 2.50 9.79 6.92
N SER A 318 3.72 10.36 7.00
CA SER A 318 4.88 9.71 7.68
C SER A 318 5.42 10.35 9.00
N GLU A 319 4.91 11.50 9.47
CA GLU A 319 5.33 12.16 10.72
C GLU A 319 4.25 12.42 11.78
N GLN A 320 4.66 12.81 13.00
CA GLN A 320 3.77 13.26 14.08
C GLN A 320 3.03 14.54 13.66
N PHE A 321 1.74 14.42 13.32
CA PHE A 321 0.93 15.52 12.81
C PHE A 321 0.30 16.34 13.93
N HIS A 322 0.67 17.63 14.01
CA HIS A 322 -0.15 18.66 14.63
C HIS A 322 -0.24 19.88 13.69
N PRO A 323 -1.44 20.34 13.27
CA PRO A 323 -2.78 19.90 13.67
C PRO A 323 -3.44 18.97 12.64
N LEU A 324 -3.73 17.74 13.07
CA LEU A 324 -4.54 16.77 12.34
C LEU A 324 -5.98 17.29 12.06
N SER A 325 -6.44 18.28 12.84
CA SER A 325 -7.82 18.75 12.81
C SER A 325 -8.25 19.39 11.49
N GLU A 326 -7.41 20.21 10.85
CA GLU A 326 -7.81 20.89 9.60
C GLU A 326 -7.99 19.91 8.42
N LEU A 327 -7.11 18.90 8.36
CA LEU A 327 -7.21 17.81 7.39
C LEU A 327 -8.47 16.99 7.65
N LEU A 328 -8.70 16.62 8.91
CA LEU A 328 -9.85 15.81 9.27
C LEU A 328 -11.18 16.59 9.14
N ASP A 329 -11.20 17.93 9.29
CA ASP A 329 -12.38 18.79 9.09
C ASP A 329 -12.76 18.82 7.61
N THR A 330 -11.73 18.81 6.77
CA THR A 330 -11.87 18.73 5.32
C THR A 330 -12.40 17.35 4.90
N MET A 331 -11.91 16.28 5.53
CA MET A 331 -12.42 14.92 5.32
C MET A 331 -13.88 14.78 5.80
N GLN A 332 -14.25 15.40 6.91
CA GLN A 332 -15.58 15.33 7.50
C GLN A 332 -16.68 15.71 6.50
N LYS A 333 -16.42 16.67 5.59
CA LYS A 333 -17.37 17.03 4.52
C LYS A 333 -17.65 15.86 3.57
N HIS A 334 -16.65 15.03 3.28
CA HIS A 334 -16.80 13.85 2.43
C HIS A 334 -17.39 12.65 3.18
N VAL A 335 -17.02 12.45 4.44
CA VAL A 335 -17.61 11.42 5.31
C VAL A 335 -19.10 11.66 5.56
N SER A 336 -19.55 12.92 5.46
CA SER A 336 -20.96 13.30 5.52
C SER A 336 -21.75 12.93 4.24
N SER A 337 -21.15 12.18 3.31
CA SER A 337 -21.86 11.57 2.19
C SER A 337 -22.60 10.31 2.66
N PRO A 338 -23.91 10.15 2.36
CA PRO A 338 -24.73 9.03 2.83
C PRO A 338 -24.28 7.63 2.35
N ARG A 339 -23.18 7.56 1.59
CA ARG A 339 -22.59 6.35 1.05
C ARG A 339 -21.61 5.67 2.04
N VAL A 340 -21.12 6.35 3.06
CA VAL A 340 -20.14 5.77 3.99
C VAL A 340 -20.82 5.34 5.29
N ASP A 341 -20.86 4.04 5.57
CA ASP A 341 -21.48 3.48 6.79
C ASP A 341 -20.48 2.84 7.75
N VAL A 342 -19.27 2.51 7.31
CA VAL A 342 -18.27 1.81 8.11
C VAL A 342 -17.00 2.63 8.24
N LEU A 343 -16.59 2.90 9.47
CA LEU A 343 -15.28 3.45 9.82
C LEU A 343 -14.43 2.38 10.47
N THR A 344 -13.30 2.03 9.86
CA THR A 344 -12.28 1.17 10.44
C THR A 344 -11.11 2.00 10.95
N ILE A 345 -10.62 1.70 12.14
CA ILE A 345 -9.43 2.34 12.73
C ILE A 345 -8.47 1.22 13.14
N THR A 346 -7.40 1.06 12.40
CA THR A 346 -6.33 0.07 12.57
C THR A 346 -5.09 0.68 13.22
N TYR A 347 -4.82 0.35 14.46
CA TYR A 347 -3.58 0.68 15.16
C TYR A 347 -2.54 -0.44 15.02
N GLN A 348 -1.40 -0.14 14.40
CA GLN A 348 -0.25 -1.05 14.28
C GLN A 348 1.02 -0.28 14.57
N TRP A 349 1.55 -0.36 15.79
CA TRP A 349 2.75 0.38 16.17
C TRP A 349 3.93 0.16 15.18
N PRO A 350 4.57 1.23 14.67
CA PRO A 350 4.38 2.64 15.03
C PRO A 350 3.24 3.37 14.30
N SER A 351 2.60 2.78 13.29
CA SER A 351 1.53 3.40 12.49
C SER A 351 0.10 3.32 13.07
N LEU A 352 -0.75 4.27 12.67
CA LEU A 352 -2.19 4.29 12.88
C LEU A 352 -2.88 4.47 11.54
N GLU A 353 -3.56 3.45 11.05
CA GLU A 353 -4.35 3.45 9.82
C GLU A 353 -5.84 3.67 10.13
N PHE A 354 -6.51 4.52 9.37
CA PHE A 354 -7.96 4.65 9.31
C PHE A 354 -8.41 4.11 7.96
N THR A 355 -9.51 3.41 7.87
CA THR A 355 -10.08 2.95 6.60
C THR A 355 -11.58 3.14 6.66
N LEU A 356 -12.09 4.13 5.95
CA LEU A 356 -13.51 4.32 5.72
C LEU A 356 -13.94 3.41 4.57
N THR A 357 -15.06 2.72 4.71
CA THR A 357 -15.61 1.87 3.64
C THR A 357 -17.09 2.15 3.44
N ASN A 358 -17.54 2.05 2.19
CA ASN A 358 -18.95 2.16 1.84
C ASN A 358 -19.71 0.86 2.17
N SER A 359 -21.00 1.04 2.43
CA SER A 359 -22.00 0.02 2.75
C SER A 359 -22.21 -1.02 1.66
N ASN A 360 -21.90 -0.69 0.40
CA ASN A 360 -22.16 -1.57 -0.72
C ASN A 360 -20.98 -2.54 -0.91
N PRO A 361 -21.12 -3.84 -0.58
CA PRO A 361 -20.05 -4.83 -0.78
C PRO A 361 -19.70 -5.02 -2.26
N ASP A 362 -20.62 -4.71 -3.18
CA ASP A 362 -20.43 -4.87 -4.64
C ASP A 362 -19.74 -3.65 -5.28
N GLU A 363 -19.79 -2.49 -4.60
CA GLU A 363 -19.10 -1.26 -5.00
C GLU A 363 -18.14 -0.86 -3.89
N ALA A 364 -17.10 -1.68 -3.72
CA ALA A 364 -16.13 -1.55 -2.65
C ALA A 364 -15.30 -0.28 -2.81
N SER A 365 -15.87 0.87 -2.42
CA SER A 365 -15.13 2.11 -2.29
C SER A 365 -14.47 2.13 -0.91
N HIS A 366 -13.14 2.16 -0.90
CA HIS A 366 -12.30 2.16 0.29
C HIS A 366 -11.58 3.50 0.40
N CYS A 367 -11.56 4.09 1.57
CA CYS A 367 -10.84 5.31 1.84
C CYS A 367 -9.91 5.09 3.03
N THR A 368 -8.69 4.66 2.75
CA THR A 368 -7.64 4.31 3.70
C THR A 368 -6.70 5.48 3.98
N PHE A 369 -6.68 5.98 5.20
CA PHE A 369 -5.67 6.88 5.74
C PHE A 369 -4.64 6.10 6.53
N ARG A 370 -3.36 6.39 6.42
CA ARG A 370 -2.32 5.84 7.28
C ARG A 370 -1.57 6.99 7.89
N LEU A 371 -1.80 7.20 9.17
CA LEU A 371 -0.95 8.00 10.01
C LEU A 371 0.24 7.18 10.52
N PRO A 372 1.37 7.82 10.80
CA PRO A 372 2.61 7.20 11.24
C PRO A 372 2.88 7.55 12.70
N SER A 373 3.77 6.79 13.34
CA SER A 373 4.32 7.04 14.70
C SER A 373 3.35 7.72 15.68
N CYS A 374 2.16 7.13 15.83
CA CYS A 374 1.11 7.62 16.72
C CYS A 374 1.31 6.95 18.08
N ASP A 375 1.54 7.74 19.13
CA ASP A 375 1.45 7.23 20.49
C ASP A 375 0.04 6.69 20.79
N ARG A 376 -0.11 5.96 21.90
CA ARG A 376 -1.42 5.39 22.29
C ARG A 376 -2.51 6.45 22.43
N THR A 377 -2.15 7.68 22.76
CA THR A 377 -3.06 8.83 22.85
C THR A 377 -3.59 9.24 21.47
N SER A 378 -2.76 9.20 20.43
CA SER A 378 -3.16 9.51 19.06
C SER A 378 -4.26 8.59 18.51
N PHE A 379 -4.30 7.31 18.90
CA PHE A 379 -5.41 6.41 18.54
C PHE A 379 -6.74 6.90 19.13
N LEU A 380 -6.73 7.33 20.39
CA LEU A 380 -7.92 7.85 21.06
C LEU A 380 -8.32 9.21 20.52
N ASP A 381 -7.35 10.08 20.22
CA ASP A 381 -7.59 11.37 19.58
C ASP A 381 -8.24 11.19 18.20
N GLY A 382 -7.84 10.15 17.46
CA GLY A 382 -8.50 9.74 16.22
C GLY A 382 -9.99 9.43 16.44
N ILE A 383 -10.33 8.66 17.49
CA ILE A 383 -11.73 8.38 17.84
C ILE A 383 -12.44 9.65 18.33
N VAL A 384 -11.78 10.54 19.09
CA VAL A 384 -12.39 11.81 19.54
C VAL A 384 -12.78 12.62 18.32
N TYR A 385 -11.89 12.65 17.33
CA TYR A 385 -12.11 13.40 16.12
C TYR A 385 -13.36 12.97 15.36
N PHE A 386 -13.46 11.68 15.06
CA PHE A 386 -14.58 11.15 14.28
C PHE A 386 -15.92 11.14 15.05
N SER A 387 -15.89 11.37 16.37
CA SER A 387 -17.11 11.49 17.20
C SER A 387 -17.92 12.76 16.95
N ARG A 388 -17.44 13.68 16.11
CA ARG A 388 -18.15 14.90 15.70
C ARG A 388 -19.12 14.62 14.55
N ASP A 389 -19.33 15.54 13.60
CA ASP A 389 -20.41 15.38 12.62
C ASP A 389 -20.23 14.17 11.68
N ALA A 390 -19.00 13.69 11.50
CA ALA A 390 -18.72 12.45 10.76
C ALA A 390 -19.48 11.24 11.35
N SER A 391 -19.67 11.21 12.66
CA SER A 391 -20.37 10.12 13.36
C SER A 391 -21.87 10.05 13.11
N ARG A 392 -22.49 11.03 12.41
CA ARG A 392 -23.95 11.06 12.21
C ARG A 392 -24.46 10.09 11.14
N GLN A 393 -23.57 9.59 10.28
CA GLN A 393 -23.92 8.68 9.18
C GLN A 393 -23.27 7.30 9.32
N LEU A 394 -22.22 7.20 10.14
CA LEU A 394 -21.55 5.94 10.40
C LEU A 394 -22.48 5.01 11.18
N LYS A 395 -22.69 3.80 10.68
CA LYS A 395 -23.44 2.73 11.34
C LYS A 395 -22.54 1.73 12.03
N THR A 396 -21.35 1.50 11.49
CA THR A 396 -20.40 0.50 12.00
C THR A 396 -19.05 1.14 12.32
N LEU A 397 -18.55 0.89 13.53
CA LEU A 397 -17.19 1.26 13.94
C LEU A 397 -16.36 -0.01 14.11
N ARG A 398 -15.34 -0.19 13.28
CA ARG A 398 -14.36 -1.28 13.39
C ARG A 398 -13.07 -0.74 14.01
N LEU A 399 -12.58 -1.37 15.07
CA LEU A 399 -11.33 -1.03 15.73
C LEU A 399 -10.40 -2.23 15.60
N VAL A 400 -9.20 -2.05 15.05
CA VAL A 400 -8.21 -3.12 14.87
C VAL A 400 -6.95 -2.71 15.60
N SER A 401 -6.48 -3.52 16.53
CA SER A 401 -5.20 -3.36 17.22
C SER A 401 -4.32 -4.55 16.90
N LEU A 402 -3.36 -4.35 15.99
CA LEU A 402 -2.39 -5.38 15.58
C LEU A 402 -1.19 -5.48 16.54
N SER A 403 -1.07 -4.55 17.49
CA SER A 403 -0.02 -4.56 18.49
C SER A 403 -0.38 -5.56 19.60
N THR A 404 0.57 -6.39 20.02
CA THR A 404 0.39 -7.17 21.25
C THR A 404 0.15 -6.21 22.43
N PRO A 405 -0.74 -6.57 23.38
CA PRO A 405 -1.00 -5.72 24.53
C PRO A 405 0.30 -5.58 25.34
N GLY A 406 1.00 -4.46 25.16
CA GLY A 406 2.00 -4.03 26.14
C GLY A 406 1.27 -3.66 27.44
N PRO A 407 1.79 -4.03 28.62
CA PRO A 407 1.06 -4.10 29.89
C PRO A 407 0.36 -2.81 30.38
N ASP A 408 0.66 -1.63 29.81
CA ASP A 408 0.24 -0.35 30.38
C ASP A 408 -0.86 0.42 29.63
N LEU A 409 -1.96 -0.22 29.22
CA LEU A 409 -3.18 0.56 28.91
C LEU A 409 -3.84 1.11 30.20
N GLY A 410 -3.48 0.54 31.36
CA GLY A 410 -4.02 0.86 32.68
C GLY A 410 -3.35 2.03 33.42
N GLY A 411 -2.38 2.72 32.81
CA GLY A 411 -1.88 3.98 33.36
C GLY A 411 -3.04 4.98 33.45
N GLN A 412 -3.42 5.37 34.67
CA GLN A 412 -4.43 6.39 34.95
C GLN A 412 -3.96 7.76 34.42
N ILE A 413 -3.98 7.95 33.11
CA ILE A 413 -3.88 9.28 32.53
C ILE A 413 -5.22 9.94 32.84
N GLY A 414 -5.18 11.07 33.54
CA GLY A 414 -6.34 11.83 34.04
C GLY A 414 -7.23 12.43 32.95
N PHE A 415 -7.68 11.62 32.00
CA PHE A 415 -8.67 11.99 31.00
C PHE A 415 -9.99 12.27 31.71
N ARG A 416 -10.54 13.47 31.48
CA ARG A 416 -11.89 13.79 31.93
C ARG A 416 -12.89 12.96 31.11
N PRO A 417 -13.80 12.20 31.75
CA PRO A 417 -14.78 11.38 31.04
C PRO A 417 -15.81 12.23 30.27
N ARG A 418 -16.32 11.66 29.17
CA ARG A 418 -17.54 12.05 28.41
C ARG A 418 -17.51 13.41 27.70
N SER A 419 -16.80 13.53 26.58
CA SER A 419 -16.94 14.68 25.68
C SER A 419 -17.42 14.34 24.25
N GLY A 420 -17.60 13.06 23.90
CA GLY A 420 -18.05 12.65 22.56
C GLY A 420 -19.25 11.70 22.56
N ALA A 421 -20.06 11.78 21.51
CA ALA A 421 -21.20 10.89 21.26
C ALA A 421 -21.18 10.43 19.80
N TYR A 422 -21.45 9.15 19.56
CA TYR A 422 -21.63 8.58 18.23
C TYR A 422 -23.12 8.23 18.05
N PRO A 423 -23.95 9.18 17.58
CA PRO A 423 -25.39 9.05 17.64
C PRO A 423 -25.96 7.98 16.70
N SER A 424 -25.30 7.66 15.58
CA SER A 424 -25.80 6.69 14.58
C SER A 424 -25.09 5.34 14.56
N ILE A 425 -24.06 5.14 15.41
CA ILE A 425 -23.35 3.85 15.44
C ILE A 425 -24.26 2.79 16.03
N GLU A 426 -24.60 1.81 15.21
CA GLU A 426 -25.43 0.64 15.53
C GLU A 426 -24.58 -0.59 15.84
N SER A 427 -23.37 -0.68 15.28
CA SER A 427 -22.48 -1.83 15.42
C SER A 427 -21.04 -1.43 15.75
N ILE A 428 -20.41 -2.14 16.69
CA ILE A 428 -18.96 -2.03 16.96
C ILE A 428 -18.30 -3.38 16.77
N GLU A 429 -17.23 -3.44 15.97
CA GLU A 429 -16.35 -4.60 15.87
C GLU A 429 -14.97 -4.23 16.40
N VAL A 430 -14.37 -5.06 17.26
CA VAL A 430 -13.04 -4.83 17.82
C VAL A 430 -12.16 -6.05 17.57
N TYR A 431 -11.02 -5.86 16.94
CA TYR A 431 -9.96 -6.85 16.73
C TYR A 431 -8.77 -6.49 17.62
N GLY A 432 -8.78 -6.94 18.86
CA GLY A 432 -7.83 -6.50 19.88
C GLY A 432 -8.22 -6.90 21.30
N PRO A 433 -7.50 -6.41 22.31
CA PRO A 433 -7.79 -6.71 23.72
C PRO A 433 -9.13 -6.12 24.16
N ALA A 434 -9.79 -6.74 25.15
CA ALA A 434 -11.09 -6.27 25.64
C ALA A 434 -10.96 -4.90 26.33
N SER A 435 -9.79 -4.61 26.93
CA SER A 435 -9.46 -3.30 27.51
C SER A 435 -9.59 -2.13 26.52
N LEU A 436 -9.34 -2.36 25.23
CA LEU A 436 -9.54 -1.37 24.18
C LEU A 436 -11.02 -0.98 24.06
N LEU A 437 -11.90 -1.99 23.96
CA LEU A 437 -13.34 -1.78 23.85
C LEU A 437 -13.89 -1.13 25.13
N THR A 438 -13.47 -1.59 26.31
CA THR A 438 -13.84 -1.00 27.61
C THR A 438 -13.54 0.50 27.62
N ARG A 439 -12.33 0.90 27.19
CA ARG A 439 -11.93 2.30 27.18
C ARG A 439 -12.76 3.13 26.20
N VAL A 440 -13.05 2.60 25.02
CA VAL A 440 -13.91 3.27 24.02
C VAL A 440 -15.34 3.46 24.55
N LEU A 441 -15.93 2.43 25.17
CA LEU A 441 -17.26 2.53 25.77
C LEU A 441 -17.31 3.50 26.96
N TRP A 442 -16.23 3.62 27.70
CA TRP A 442 -16.11 4.56 28.82
C TRP A 442 -16.02 6.02 28.35
N MET A 443 -15.29 6.29 27.26
CA MET A 443 -15.09 7.66 26.75
C MET A 443 -16.27 8.21 25.95
N TYR A 444 -17.03 7.33 25.27
CA TYR A 444 -18.04 7.74 24.29
C TYR A 444 -19.42 7.15 24.57
N THR A 445 -20.46 7.93 24.25
CA THR A 445 -21.84 7.43 24.28
C THR A 445 -22.26 6.94 22.90
N PHE A 446 -22.94 5.80 22.85
CA PHE A 446 -23.44 5.17 21.62
C PHE A 446 -24.93 4.86 21.80
N PRO A 447 -25.83 5.84 21.66
CA PRO A 447 -27.25 5.67 21.98
C PRO A 447 -27.97 4.65 21.09
N GLN A 448 -27.50 4.44 19.86
CA GLN A 448 -28.09 3.50 18.90
C GLN A 448 -27.37 2.16 18.83
N LEU A 449 -26.38 1.89 19.69
CA LEU A 449 -25.60 0.65 19.60
C LEU A 449 -26.46 -0.57 19.90
N GLN A 450 -26.53 -1.48 18.93
CA GLN A 450 -27.31 -2.73 19.02
C GLN A 450 -26.39 -3.95 19.06
N THR A 451 -25.28 -3.92 18.34
CA THR A 451 -24.41 -5.09 18.18
C THR A 451 -22.96 -4.78 18.53
N ILE A 452 -22.30 -5.72 19.21
CA ILE A 452 -20.87 -5.67 19.47
C ILE A 452 -20.25 -7.02 19.09
N ALA A 453 -19.13 -7.01 18.37
CA ALA A 453 -18.29 -8.18 18.12
C ALA A 453 -16.86 -7.93 18.61
N LEU A 454 -16.35 -8.77 19.51
CA LEU A 454 -15.00 -8.70 20.04
C LEU A 454 -14.18 -9.90 19.58
N HIS A 455 -13.18 -9.64 18.75
CA HIS A 455 -12.18 -10.57 18.24
C HIS A 455 -10.87 -10.38 19.01
N ALA A 456 -10.71 -11.06 20.15
CA ALA A 456 -9.47 -10.98 20.93
C ALA A 456 -8.57 -12.19 20.64
N PRO A 457 -7.28 -12.00 20.30
CA PRO A 457 -6.37 -13.13 20.05
C PRO A 457 -6.19 -14.00 21.30
N GLN A 458 -6.23 -13.37 22.48
CA GLN A 458 -6.26 -14.03 23.78
C GLN A 458 -7.21 -13.24 24.69
N HIS A 459 -8.08 -13.96 25.41
CA HIS A 459 -9.01 -13.36 26.35
C HIS A 459 -8.40 -13.34 27.76
N ASP A 460 -8.25 -12.15 28.33
CA ASP A 460 -7.90 -11.97 29.73
C ASP A 460 -9.17 -11.77 30.57
N HIS A 461 -9.29 -12.52 31.66
CA HIS A 461 -10.49 -12.51 32.51
C HIS A 461 -10.72 -11.14 33.17
N HIS A 462 -9.65 -10.45 33.58
CA HIS A 462 -9.76 -9.13 34.19
C HIS A 462 -10.21 -8.08 33.16
N GLU A 463 -9.70 -8.15 31.93
CA GLU A 463 -10.16 -7.25 30.88
C GLU A 463 -11.65 -7.46 30.53
N LEU A 464 -12.09 -8.72 30.44
CA LEU A 464 -13.50 -9.05 30.21
C LEU A 464 -14.40 -8.63 31.39
N ALA A 465 -13.91 -8.71 32.63
CA ALA A 465 -14.62 -8.21 33.81
C ALA A 465 -14.78 -6.68 33.77
N GLY A 466 -13.74 -5.95 33.36
CA GLY A 466 -13.83 -4.51 33.13
C GLY A 466 -14.85 -4.17 32.04
N LEU A 467 -14.81 -4.88 30.91
CA LEU A 467 -15.78 -4.73 29.82
C LEU A 467 -17.22 -4.99 30.28
N ALA A 468 -17.45 -6.07 31.03
CA ALA A 468 -18.76 -6.41 31.56
C ALA A 468 -19.29 -5.35 32.55
N GLY A 469 -18.41 -4.68 33.30
CA GLY A 469 -18.74 -3.53 34.12
C GLY A 469 -19.29 -2.37 33.29
N GLU A 470 -18.54 -1.96 32.26
CA GLU A 470 -18.94 -0.86 31.36
C GLU A 470 -20.23 -1.18 30.59
N LEU A 471 -20.39 -2.42 30.09
CA LEU A 471 -21.59 -2.85 29.38
C LEU A 471 -22.85 -2.77 30.26
N ARG A 472 -22.76 -3.16 31.53
CA ARG A 472 -23.90 -3.05 32.48
C ARG A 472 -24.25 -1.62 32.85
N GLY A 473 -23.29 -0.70 32.77
CA GLY A 473 -23.52 0.74 32.97
C GLY A 473 -24.30 1.41 31.84
N ARG A 474 -24.55 0.71 30.71
CA ARG A 474 -25.25 1.27 29.56
C ARG A 474 -26.77 1.31 29.79
N PRO A 475 -27.45 2.38 29.32
CA PRO A 475 -28.91 2.51 29.50
C PRO A 475 -29.71 1.60 28.56
N ALA A 476 -29.18 1.32 27.36
CA ALA A 476 -29.82 0.48 26.36
C ALA A 476 -29.19 -0.91 26.33
N LYS A 477 -30.03 -1.95 26.28
CA LYS A 477 -29.62 -3.34 26.14
C LYS A 477 -29.18 -3.61 24.70
N LEU A 478 -28.07 -4.33 24.53
CA LEU A 478 -27.60 -4.79 23.23
C LEU A 478 -28.51 -5.90 22.70
N LYS A 479 -28.77 -5.93 21.40
CA LYS A 479 -29.42 -7.08 20.75
C LYS A 479 -28.46 -8.28 20.72
N GLN A 480 -27.19 -8.02 20.43
CA GLN A 480 -26.20 -9.09 20.27
C GLN A 480 -24.81 -8.67 20.75
N PHE A 481 -24.18 -9.56 21.52
CA PHE A 481 -22.76 -9.48 21.85
C PHE A 481 -22.04 -10.75 21.39
N THR A 482 -21.04 -10.63 20.54
CA THR A 482 -20.30 -11.78 19.96
C THR A 482 -18.86 -11.78 20.44
N LEU A 483 -18.40 -12.91 20.98
CA LEU A 483 -17.02 -13.14 21.41
C LEU A 483 -16.33 -14.11 20.45
N ARG A 484 -15.17 -13.70 19.91
CA ARG A 484 -14.36 -14.46 18.94
C ARG A 484 -12.90 -14.53 19.38
N GLY A 485 -12.16 -15.51 18.85
CA GLY A 485 -10.73 -15.69 19.06
C GLY A 485 -10.38 -16.94 19.86
N HIS A 486 -9.16 -17.03 20.39
CA HIS A 486 -8.70 -18.23 21.10
C HIS A 486 -8.89 -18.11 22.61
N THR A 487 -9.17 -19.24 23.24
CA THR A 487 -9.22 -19.36 24.69
C THR A 487 -8.25 -20.44 25.19
N ALA A 488 -7.83 -20.32 26.44
CA ALA A 488 -7.06 -21.36 27.11
C ALA A 488 -7.95 -22.47 27.69
N TYR A 489 -9.28 -22.29 27.73
CA TYR A 489 -10.18 -23.29 28.30
C TYR A 489 -10.38 -24.47 27.35
N ILE A 490 -10.08 -25.67 27.85
CA ILE A 490 -10.38 -26.94 27.18
C ILE A 490 -11.82 -27.39 27.47
N ASP A 491 -12.33 -27.05 28.66
CA ASP A 491 -13.61 -27.53 29.18
C ASP A 491 -14.76 -26.57 28.84
N GLU A 492 -15.74 -27.03 28.05
CA GLU A 492 -16.95 -26.30 27.66
C GLU A 492 -17.70 -25.69 28.86
N THR A 493 -17.72 -26.37 30.00
CA THR A 493 -18.43 -25.88 31.18
C THR A 493 -17.76 -24.65 31.78
N LYS A 494 -16.45 -24.48 31.61
CA LYS A 494 -15.72 -23.28 32.06
C LYS A 494 -16.09 -22.05 31.24
N PHE A 495 -16.34 -22.20 29.94
CA PHE A 495 -16.80 -21.10 29.09
C PHE A 495 -18.15 -20.57 29.56
N ALA A 496 -19.13 -21.47 29.69
CA ALA A 496 -20.45 -21.09 30.17
C ALA A 496 -20.35 -20.42 31.55
N ARG A 497 -19.59 -21.02 32.48
CA ARG A 497 -19.37 -20.43 33.82
C ARG A 497 -18.77 -19.03 33.75
N GLU A 498 -17.80 -18.77 32.88
CA GLU A 498 -17.22 -17.43 32.72
C GLU A 498 -18.26 -16.42 32.20
N ILE A 499 -19.01 -16.76 31.15
CA ILE A 499 -20.07 -15.89 30.60
C ILE A 499 -21.11 -15.53 31.66
N TRP A 500 -21.54 -16.51 32.46
CA TRP A 500 -22.48 -16.31 33.56
C TRP A 500 -21.86 -15.55 34.74
N ALA A 501 -20.62 -15.86 35.13
CA ALA A 501 -19.91 -15.20 36.22
C ALA A 501 -19.67 -13.71 35.93
N LEU A 502 -19.33 -13.38 34.68
CA LEU A 502 -19.19 -12.01 34.20
C LEU A 502 -20.53 -11.32 33.96
N ARG A 503 -21.65 -12.06 33.99
CA ARG A 503 -23.01 -11.56 33.75
C ARG A 503 -23.16 -10.84 32.40
N LEU A 504 -22.50 -11.36 31.36
CA LEU A 504 -22.52 -10.76 30.01
C LEU A 504 -23.91 -10.81 29.34
N VAL A 505 -24.80 -11.67 29.82
CA VAL A 505 -26.21 -11.78 29.37
C VAL A 505 -27.14 -10.70 29.96
N ASP A 506 -26.69 -9.96 30.96
CA ASP A 506 -27.48 -8.85 31.51
C ASP A 506 -27.55 -7.68 30.52
N PRO A 507 -26.42 -7.18 29.98
CA PRO A 507 -26.42 -6.07 29.03
C PRO A 507 -26.78 -6.46 27.60
N ALA A 508 -26.97 -7.75 27.27
CA ALA A 508 -27.26 -8.22 25.92
C ALA A 508 -28.43 -9.22 25.88
N GLU A 509 -29.30 -9.16 24.87
CA GLU A 509 -30.38 -10.14 24.67
C GLU A 509 -29.82 -11.51 24.31
N VAL A 510 -28.82 -11.51 23.41
CA VAL A 510 -28.11 -12.68 22.94
C VAL A 510 -26.61 -12.47 23.09
N VAL A 511 -25.93 -13.41 23.75
CA VAL A 511 -24.46 -13.52 23.75
C VAL A 511 -24.08 -14.72 22.90
N ILE A 512 -23.25 -14.50 21.89
CA ILE A 512 -22.70 -15.55 21.02
C ILE A 512 -21.23 -15.73 21.35
N ASP A 513 -20.83 -16.94 21.75
CA ASP A 513 -19.44 -17.32 21.98
C ASP A 513 -18.95 -18.21 20.83
N GLU A 514 -18.12 -17.64 19.97
CA GLU A 514 -17.44 -18.27 18.83
C GLU A 514 -15.94 -18.51 19.12
N ARG A 515 -15.52 -18.47 20.40
CA ARG A 515 -14.12 -18.72 20.75
C ARG A 515 -13.73 -20.17 20.47
N GLU A 516 -12.54 -20.35 19.91
CA GLU A 516 -11.95 -21.65 19.59
C GLU A 516 -11.14 -22.18 20.77
N GLY A 517 -11.42 -23.43 21.19
CA GLY A 517 -10.63 -24.17 22.16
C GLY A 517 -9.40 -24.83 21.52
N PRO A 518 -8.39 -25.21 22.30
CA PRO A 518 -7.10 -25.69 21.78
C PRO A 518 -7.18 -27.06 21.07
N GLU A 519 -8.19 -27.88 21.37
CA GLU A 519 -8.30 -29.25 20.84
C GLU A 519 -9.34 -29.42 19.72
N THR A 520 -10.25 -28.46 19.56
CA THR A 520 -11.35 -28.55 18.60
C THR A 520 -11.05 -27.66 17.42
N GLY A 521 -10.52 -28.23 16.33
CA GLY A 521 -10.41 -27.54 15.04
C GLY A 521 -11.77 -27.20 14.38
N SER A 522 -12.88 -27.41 15.10
CA SER A 522 -14.24 -27.04 14.71
C SER A 522 -14.76 -25.90 15.58
N SER A 523 -14.96 -24.72 14.99
CA SER A 523 -15.64 -23.60 15.63
C SER A 523 -17.13 -23.91 15.79
N HIS A 524 -17.57 -24.16 17.01
CA HIS A 524 -18.98 -24.27 17.37
C HIS A 524 -19.46 -22.97 18.01
N SER A 525 -20.32 -22.25 17.31
CA SER A 525 -21.01 -21.06 17.85
C SER A 525 -21.96 -21.46 18.98
N ARG A 526 -21.73 -20.91 20.17
CA ARG A 526 -22.56 -21.14 21.37
C ARG A 526 -23.42 -19.91 21.64
N VAL A 527 -24.71 -20.10 21.89
CA VAL A 527 -25.68 -19.01 22.03
C VAL A 527 -26.28 -19.00 23.44
N PHE A 528 -26.15 -17.88 24.14
CA PHE A 528 -26.70 -17.65 25.48
C PHE A 528 -27.78 -16.55 25.40
N LYS A 529 -28.93 -16.76 26.02
CA LYS A 529 -30.06 -15.80 26.05
C LYS A 529 -30.37 -15.38 27.47
N ALA A 530 -30.71 -14.11 27.66
CA ALA A 530 -31.14 -13.59 28.96
C ALA A 530 -32.39 -14.33 29.48
N GLY A 531 -32.35 -14.85 30.71
CA GLY A 531 -33.48 -15.53 31.36
C GLY A 531 -33.71 -17.01 30.96
N GLY A 532 -32.91 -17.57 30.05
CA GLY A 532 -33.00 -18.97 29.67
C GLY A 532 -32.06 -19.86 30.48
N SER A 533 -32.57 -20.93 31.07
CA SER A 533 -31.75 -22.09 31.45
C SER A 533 -31.10 -22.66 30.18
N HIS A 534 -29.79 -22.89 30.23
CA HIS A 534 -28.92 -23.35 29.14
C HIS A 534 -29.64 -24.21 28.08
N VAL A 535 -29.85 -23.68 26.86
CA VAL A 535 -30.36 -24.46 25.72
C VAL A 535 -29.18 -24.79 24.82
N SER A 536 -28.65 -26.02 24.94
CA SER A 536 -27.61 -26.51 24.02
C SER A 536 -28.22 -26.79 22.65
N SER A 537 -28.31 -25.77 21.79
CA SER A 537 -28.62 -25.99 20.38
C SER A 537 -27.34 -26.33 19.62
N THR A 538 -27.01 -27.61 19.52
CA THR A 538 -26.07 -28.11 18.52
C THR A 538 -26.75 -28.08 17.15
N THR A 539 -26.75 -26.92 16.50
CA THR A 539 -27.14 -26.81 15.10
C THR A 539 -26.00 -27.39 14.26
N ARG A 540 -25.95 -28.72 14.18
CA ARG A 540 -25.05 -29.43 13.28
C ARG A 540 -25.58 -29.20 11.86
N THR A 541 -24.98 -28.27 11.12
CA THR A 541 -25.20 -28.10 9.69
C THR A 541 -24.70 -29.37 8.98
N GLN A 542 -25.54 -30.41 8.91
CA GLN A 542 -25.26 -31.59 8.10
C GLN A 542 -25.33 -31.16 6.63
N LYS A 543 -24.16 -31.12 5.98
CA LYS A 543 -24.05 -31.13 4.52
C LYS A 543 -24.80 -32.38 4.00
N PRO A 544 -25.75 -32.26 3.06
CA PRO A 544 -26.47 -33.41 2.53
C PRO A 544 -25.48 -34.30 1.75
N GLY A 545 -25.28 -35.51 2.26
CA GLY A 545 -24.41 -36.52 1.66
C GLY A 545 -25.10 -37.22 0.49
N ALA A 546 -24.44 -37.19 -0.67
CA ALA A 546 -24.77 -38.01 -1.82
C ALA A 546 -24.49 -39.50 -1.51
N ALA A 547 -25.47 -40.35 -1.81
CA ALA A 547 -25.35 -41.80 -1.77
C ALA A 547 -24.67 -42.34 -3.04
N GLY A 548 -23.78 -43.32 -2.91
CA GLY A 548 -23.25 -44.05 -4.07
C GLY A 548 -22.04 -44.96 -3.82
N ARG A 549 -22.29 -46.15 -3.27
CA ARG A 549 -21.59 -47.46 -3.43
C ARG A 549 -20.17 -47.52 -4.03
N ALA A 550 -19.25 -48.21 -3.33
CA ALA A 550 -18.88 -49.63 -3.54
C ALA A 550 -17.69 -50.03 -2.65
N ALA A 551 -17.72 -51.28 -2.15
CA ALA A 551 -16.73 -51.87 -1.24
C ALA A 551 -15.78 -52.83 -1.98
N ALA A 552 -14.50 -52.85 -1.60
CA ALA A 552 -13.57 -54.01 -1.65
C ALA A 552 -12.21 -53.65 -0.99
N PRO A 553 -11.34 -54.62 -0.62
CA PRO A 553 -10.89 -54.73 0.78
C PRO A 553 -9.41 -54.44 1.06
N VAL A 554 -9.18 -54.12 2.34
CA VAL A 554 -8.04 -54.41 3.24
C VAL A 554 -6.72 -54.87 2.61
N SER A 555 -5.68 -54.06 2.81
CA SER A 555 -4.30 -54.55 3.04
C SER A 555 -3.61 -53.74 4.12
N ALA A 556 -3.17 -54.43 5.16
CA ALA A 556 -2.35 -53.94 6.26
C ALA A 556 -0.93 -53.56 5.79
N ALA A 557 -0.34 -52.51 6.36
CA ALA A 557 1.07 -52.52 6.79
C ALA A 557 1.48 -51.22 7.53
N ALA A 558 2.12 -51.45 8.67
CA ALA A 558 3.28 -50.72 9.20
C ALA A 558 3.11 -49.27 9.67
N ARG A 559 2.84 -49.16 10.98
CA ARG A 559 3.36 -48.09 11.85
C ARG A 559 4.88 -47.99 11.72
N ARG A 560 5.42 -46.78 11.49
CA ARG A 560 6.75 -46.39 11.98
C ARG A 560 6.62 -45.14 12.83
N ARG A 561 6.88 -45.34 14.13
CA ARG A 561 7.32 -44.31 15.07
C ARG A 561 8.70 -43.82 14.63
N THR A 562 8.93 -42.52 14.66
CA THR A 562 10.26 -41.97 14.85
C THR A 562 10.20 -41.13 16.11
N ASP A 563 10.77 -41.69 17.17
CA ASP A 563 11.06 -41.02 18.41
C ASP A 563 12.19 -40.00 18.23
N SER A 564 12.14 -39.02 19.12
CA SER A 564 13.11 -37.99 19.46
C SER A 564 14.59 -38.41 19.43
N ILE A 565 15.47 -37.52 18.97
CA ILE A 565 16.80 -37.37 19.57
C ILE A 565 17.07 -35.89 19.84
N VAL A 566 17.16 -35.60 21.14
CA VAL A 566 17.74 -34.42 21.77
C VAL A 566 19.26 -34.45 21.58
N GLY A 567 19.86 -33.30 21.30
CA GLY A 567 21.30 -33.13 21.24
C GLY A 567 21.70 -31.72 21.67
N GLU A 568 21.62 -31.46 22.97
CA GLU A 568 22.39 -30.41 23.63
C GLU A 568 23.89 -30.63 23.38
N VAL A 569 24.61 -29.59 22.98
CA VAL A 569 26.05 -29.48 23.23
C VAL A 569 26.30 -28.10 23.80
N SER A 570 26.60 -28.09 25.11
CA SER A 570 27.06 -26.91 25.84
C SER A 570 28.47 -27.15 26.37
N ALA A 571 29.22 -26.05 26.38
CA ALA A 571 30.36 -25.72 27.24
C ALA A 571 31.74 -26.38 27.01
N ARG A 572 32.69 -25.51 26.61
CA ARG A 572 33.93 -25.09 27.33
C ARG A 572 34.76 -24.28 26.32
N GLY A 573 35.24 -23.06 26.56
CA GLY A 573 35.61 -22.37 27.78
C GLY A 573 37.12 -22.09 27.73
N ALA A 574 37.55 -20.84 27.48
CA ALA A 574 38.89 -20.36 27.85
C ALA A 574 38.95 -18.82 27.86
N ARG A 575 39.44 -18.30 28.98
CA ARG A 575 39.69 -16.91 29.36
C ARG A 575 40.92 -16.29 28.66
N ARG A 576 41.04 -14.97 28.86
CA ARG A 576 42.20 -14.04 28.78
C ARG A 576 42.34 -13.33 27.43
N SER A 577 42.70 -12.05 27.37
CA SER A 577 42.95 -11.00 28.36
C SER A 577 43.03 -9.69 27.58
N THR A 578 42.78 -8.60 28.29
CA THR A 578 43.24 -7.24 28.00
C THR A 578 44.54 -7.15 27.20
N GLU A 579 44.55 -6.36 26.13
CA GLU A 579 45.68 -5.47 25.84
C GLU A 579 45.30 -4.42 24.79
N SER A 580 45.47 -3.17 25.21
CA SER A 580 45.54 -1.99 24.36
C SER A 580 46.74 -2.09 23.41
N SER A 581 46.55 -1.81 22.12
CA SER A 581 47.57 -1.07 21.39
C SER A 581 46.98 -0.26 20.25
N THR A 582 47.36 1.01 20.28
CA THR A 582 47.44 1.98 19.20
C THR A 582 48.18 1.44 17.99
N ASN A 583 47.72 1.84 16.80
CA ASN A 583 48.46 2.13 15.54
C ASN A 583 47.47 1.86 14.39
N GLY A 584 47.41 2.62 13.32
CA GLY A 584 48.25 3.68 12.81
C GLY A 584 47.72 3.95 11.40
N ARG A 585 47.60 5.23 11.04
CA ARG A 585 47.32 5.65 9.66
C ARG A 585 48.39 5.07 8.73
N SER A 586 47.97 4.41 7.67
CA SER A 586 48.74 4.37 6.43
C SER A 586 47.79 4.57 5.25
N THR A 587 48.00 5.72 4.63
CA THR A 587 47.64 6.06 3.25
C THR A 587 48.26 5.07 2.28
N TRP A 588 47.47 4.54 1.34
CA TRP A 588 47.97 4.14 0.02
C TRP A 588 46.97 4.52 -1.06
N ARG A 589 47.57 4.82 -2.22
CA ARG A 589 47.07 5.50 -3.42
C ARG A 589 45.85 4.88 -4.07
#